data_AF-A0A4P6BG04-F1
#
_entry.id   AF-A0A4P6BG04-F1
#
_cell.length_a   1.000
_cell.length_b   1.000
_cell.length_c   1.000
_cell.angle_alpha   90.00
_cell.angle_beta   90.00
_cell.angle_gamma   90.00
#
_symmetry.space_group_name_H-M   'P 1'
#
loop_
_entity.id
_entity.type
_entity.pdbx_description
1 polymer ?
#
loop_
_entity_poly.entity_id
_entity_poly.type
_entity_poly.pdbx_seq_one_letter_code
_entity_poly.pdbx_strand_id
1 'polypeptide(L)'
;MSEIQIPEGYTMRANGDLVKLDNLTALEREEDALVKALMPEAQRLHRELAEFKYKVMHWVEETISRCIREHGIKRFEKIKGNVAFTTVDGNYRVERAISDKIEANSSIEAARQLFEQYALVLEKQSGEDAKEFIHSSFRLNKDQYVTSRLVNLLNKNLNHPLYKQAKTALQEALFVSSSKAYVRFYIRNTKDDSWTAMPLQFSSIAMAEPSSEKSANEEDE
;
A
#
# COMPACT_ATOMS: atom_id res chain seq x y z
N MET A 1 -36.45 5.52 9.88
CA MET A 1 -36.31 4.11 9.44
C MET A 1 -36.87 3.26 10.56
N SER A 2 -37.94 2.52 10.31
CA SER A 2 -38.60 1.71 11.34
C SER A 2 -37.67 0.57 11.74
N GLU A 3 -37.34 0.46 13.03
CA GLU A 3 -36.64 -0.70 13.57
C GLU A 3 -37.52 -1.94 13.37
N ILE A 4 -37.03 -2.93 12.61
CA ILE A 4 -37.70 -4.22 12.47
C ILE A 4 -37.46 -4.97 13.78
N GLN A 5 -38.49 -5.11 14.59
CA GLN A 5 -38.44 -5.85 15.84
C GLN A 5 -38.42 -7.36 15.53
N ILE A 6 -37.28 -8.01 15.73
CA ILE A 6 -37.13 -9.45 15.52
C ILE A 6 -37.73 -10.16 16.74
N PRO A 7 -38.72 -11.07 16.56
CA PRO A 7 -39.29 -11.83 17.67
C PRO A 7 -38.26 -12.72 18.36
N GLU A 8 -38.46 -12.99 19.66
CA GLU A 8 -37.61 -13.92 20.41
C GLU A 8 -37.60 -15.31 19.77
N GLY A 9 -36.42 -15.91 19.66
CA GLY A 9 -36.24 -17.21 18.99
C GLY A 9 -36.13 -17.15 17.46
N TYR A 10 -36.11 -15.95 16.86
CA TYR A 10 -35.90 -15.76 15.43
C TYR A 10 -34.63 -14.96 15.15
N THR A 11 -34.11 -15.10 13.94
CA THR A 11 -33.08 -14.24 13.34
C THR A 11 -33.53 -13.80 11.96
N MET A 12 -32.98 -12.69 11.45
CA MET A 12 -33.26 -12.18 10.11
C MET A 12 -32.13 -12.58 9.16
N ARG A 13 -32.46 -13.23 8.04
CA ARG A 13 -31.51 -13.51 6.96
C ARG A 13 -31.21 -12.25 6.15
N ALA A 14 -30.10 -12.25 5.42
CA ALA A 14 -29.66 -11.11 4.60
C ALA A 14 -30.65 -10.72 3.48
N ASN A 15 -31.48 -11.67 3.02
CA ASN A 15 -32.54 -11.42 2.04
C ASN A 15 -33.83 -10.83 2.67
N GLY A 16 -33.86 -10.63 3.99
CA GLY A 16 -35.00 -10.07 4.72
C GLY A 16 -35.93 -11.09 5.37
N ASP A 17 -35.70 -12.39 5.18
CA ASP A 17 -36.58 -13.42 5.75
C ASP A 17 -36.34 -13.65 7.25
N LEU A 18 -37.43 -13.81 8.02
CA LEU A 18 -37.36 -14.24 9.41
C LEU A 18 -37.27 -15.77 9.50
N VAL A 19 -36.29 -16.26 10.25
CA VAL A 19 -36.02 -17.70 10.42
C VAL A 19 -35.93 -18.02 11.90
N LYS A 20 -36.64 -19.06 12.34
CA LYS A 20 -36.50 -19.60 13.70
C LYS A 20 -35.07 -20.09 13.92
N LEU A 21 -34.49 -19.77 15.07
CA LEU A 21 -33.15 -20.24 15.44
C LEU A 21 -33.05 -21.77 15.39
N ASP A 22 -34.13 -22.49 15.71
CA ASP A 22 -34.20 -23.96 15.64
C ASP A 22 -34.08 -24.52 14.23
N ASN A 23 -34.44 -23.73 13.22
CA ASN A 23 -34.37 -24.12 11.81
C ASN A 23 -32.97 -23.93 11.19
N LEU A 24 -32.03 -23.31 11.92
CA LEU A 24 -30.65 -23.20 11.48
C LEU A 24 -29.95 -24.57 11.56
N THR A 25 -29.10 -24.85 10.59
CA THR A 25 -28.19 -25.99 10.67
C THR A 25 -27.15 -25.78 11.78
N ALA A 26 -26.52 -26.85 12.26
CA ALA A 26 -25.46 -26.75 13.26
C ALA A 26 -24.28 -25.89 12.75
N LEU A 27 -23.89 -26.08 11.48
CA LEU A 27 -22.83 -25.31 10.84
C LEU A 27 -23.18 -23.82 10.73
N GLU A 28 -24.41 -23.47 10.31
CA GLU A 28 -24.83 -22.06 10.26
C GLU A 28 -24.75 -21.38 11.63
N ARG A 29 -25.10 -22.08 12.72
CA ARG A 29 -24.99 -21.54 14.08
C ARG A 29 -23.54 -21.36 14.50
N GLU A 30 -22.67 -22.31 14.16
CA GLU A 30 -21.24 -22.26 14.47
C GLU A 30 -20.54 -21.11 13.73
N GLU A 31 -20.80 -20.96 12.43
CA GLU A 31 -20.26 -19.86 11.62
C GLU A 31 -20.75 -18.49 12.09
N ASP A 32 -22.05 -18.36 12.40
CA ASP A 32 -22.62 -17.12 12.95
C ASP A 32 -21.99 -16.76 14.30
N ALA A 33 -21.85 -17.74 15.20
CA ALA A 33 -21.20 -17.54 16.50
C ALA A 33 -19.72 -17.15 16.35
N LEU A 34 -18.99 -17.79 15.44
CA LEU A 34 -17.60 -17.46 15.14
C LEU A 34 -17.46 -16.01 14.67
N VAL A 35 -18.25 -15.60 13.67
CA VAL A 35 -18.19 -14.22 13.14
C VAL A 35 -18.57 -13.21 14.22
N LYS A 36 -19.64 -13.47 14.99
CA LYS A 36 -20.08 -12.58 16.09
C LYS A 36 -19.05 -12.48 17.21
N ALA A 37 -18.27 -13.53 17.47
CA ALA A 37 -17.18 -13.49 18.43
C ALA A 37 -15.97 -12.71 17.92
N LEU A 38 -15.61 -12.86 16.64
CA LEU A 38 -14.41 -12.22 16.07
C LEU A 38 -14.61 -10.73 15.74
N MET A 39 -15.82 -10.33 15.33
CA MET A 39 -16.07 -8.98 14.83
C MET A 39 -15.80 -7.87 15.86
N PRO A 40 -16.20 -7.98 17.15
CA PRO A 40 -15.87 -6.99 18.17
C PRO A 40 -14.36 -6.78 18.36
N GLU A 41 -13.58 -7.87 18.40
CA GLU A 41 -12.11 -7.79 18.53
C GLU A 41 -11.48 -7.13 17.30
N ALA A 42 -11.92 -7.51 16.09
CA ALA A 42 -11.45 -6.90 14.85
C ALA A 42 -11.77 -5.39 14.82
N GLN A 43 -12.96 -4.98 15.26
CA GLN A 43 -13.36 -3.57 15.35
C GLN A 43 -12.52 -2.79 16.35
N ARG A 44 -12.21 -3.39 17.51
CA ARG A 44 -11.35 -2.77 18.53
C ARG A 44 -9.95 -2.52 17.97
N LEU A 45 -9.29 -3.55 17.44
CA LEU A 45 -7.96 -3.44 16.84
C LEU A 45 -7.93 -2.47 15.66
N HIS A 46 -8.97 -2.47 14.81
CA HIS A 46 -9.09 -1.54 13.70
C HIS A 46 -9.12 -0.08 14.20
N ARG A 47 -9.89 0.20 15.24
CA ARG A 47 -9.99 1.54 15.84
C ARG A 47 -8.65 1.98 16.43
N GLU A 48 -8.02 1.13 17.23
CA GLU A 48 -6.72 1.40 17.85
C GLU A 48 -5.66 1.71 16.78
N LEU A 49 -5.61 0.91 15.71
CA LEU A 49 -4.67 1.12 14.61
C LEU A 49 -4.97 2.41 13.82
N ALA A 50 -6.25 2.74 13.61
CA ALA A 50 -6.66 3.97 12.94
C ALA A 50 -6.28 5.23 13.75
N GLU A 51 -6.52 5.21 15.06
CA GLU A 51 -6.12 6.30 15.97
C GLU A 51 -4.60 6.44 16.05
N PHE A 52 -3.88 5.33 16.17
CA PHE A 52 -2.42 5.33 16.16
C PHE A 52 -1.86 5.88 14.84
N LYS A 53 -2.44 5.47 13.70
CA LYS A 53 -2.08 5.99 12.38
C LYS A 53 -2.26 7.51 12.31
N TYR A 54 -3.37 8.05 12.81
CA TYR A 54 -3.57 9.51 12.84
C TYR A 54 -2.49 10.21 13.67
N LYS A 55 -2.23 9.73 14.90
CA LYS A 55 -1.22 10.29 15.81
C LYS A 55 0.18 10.30 15.19
N VAL A 56 0.62 9.16 14.64
CA VAL A 56 1.95 9.02 14.04
C VAL A 56 2.13 9.93 12.83
N MET A 57 1.13 10.00 11.94
CA MET A 57 1.21 10.85 10.75
C MET A 57 1.34 12.32 11.14
N HIS A 58 0.61 12.75 12.16
CA HIS A 58 0.68 14.11 12.69
C HIS A 58 2.05 14.41 13.32
N TRP A 59 2.53 13.56 14.24
CA TRP A 59 3.82 13.76 14.91
C TRP A 59 5.01 13.79 13.95
N VAL A 60 5.00 12.93 12.94
CA VAL A 60 6.04 12.93 11.89
C VAL A 60 6.05 14.25 11.14
N GLU A 61 4.88 14.73 10.69
CA GLU A 61 4.78 15.98 9.94
C GLU A 61 5.19 17.20 10.80
N GLU A 62 4.76 17.23 12.07
CA GLU A 62 5.15 18.29 13.02
C GLU A 62 6.66 18.30 13.29
N THR A 63 7.27 17.12 13.43
CA THR A 63 8.71 17.00 13.65
C THR A 63 9.50 17.54 12.47
N ILE A 64 9.09 17.20 11.24
CA ILE A 64 9.72 17.71 10.01
C ILE A 64 9.51 19.22 9.91
N SER A 65 8.28 19.70 10.15
CA SER A 65 7.96 21.12 10.12
C SER A 65 8.78 21.93 11.13
N ARG A 66 8.97 21.40 12.34
CA ARG A 66 9.85 21.99 13.35
C ARG A 66 11.30 22.05 12.88
N CYS A 67 11.84 20.95 12.35
CA CYS A 67 13.21 20.91 11.83
C CYS A 67 13.43 21.95 10.70
N ILE A 68 12.50 22.06 9.75
CA ILE A 68 12.54 23.05 8.67
C ILE A 68 12.56 24.49 9.24
N ARG A 69 11.69 24.77 10.21
CA ARG A 69 11.60 26.08 10.87
C ARG A 69 12.85 26.44 11.65
N GLU A 70 13.47 25.47 12.34
CA GLU A 70 14.74 25.65 13.08
C GLU A 70 15.89 26.07 12.15
N HIS A 71 15.84 25.69 10.88
CA HIS A 71 16.81 26.11 9.86
C HIS A 71 16.43 27.42 9.15
N GLY A 72 15.46 28.18 9.68
CA GLY A 72 15.09 29.50 9.17
C GLY A 72 14.26 29.49 7.87
N ILE A 73 13.82 28.32 7.40
CA ILE A 73 13.00 28.19 6.19
C ILE A 73 11.55 28.54 6.55
N LYS A 74 11.06 29.68 6.03
CA LYS A 74 9.71 30.22 6.34
C LYS A 74 8.60 29.66 5.46
N ARG A 75 8.92 29.21 4.24
CA ARG A 75 7.95 28.65 3.30
C ARG A 75 8.04 27.13 3.35
N PHE A 76 6.99 26.50 3.85
CA PHE A 76 6.90 25.05 3.83
C PHE A 76 6.56 24.60 2.40
N GLU A 77 7.52 23.98 1.73
CA GLU A 77 7.26 23.21 0.52
C GLU A 77 6.83 21.79 0.90
N LYS A 78 6.04 21.15 0.04
CA LYS A 78 5.62 19.76 0.24
C LYS A 78 6.88 18.88 0.38
N ILE A 79 6.97 18.12 1.47
CA ILE A 79 8.10 17.21 1.71
C ILE A 79 8.16 16.17 0.58
N LYS A 80 9.25 16.21 -0.19
CA LYS A 80 9.55 15.26 -1.26
C LYS A 80 10.36 14.09 -0.71
N GLY A 81 10.08 12.90 -1.25
CA GLY A 81 10.83 11.68 -0.92
C GLY A 81 10.58 11.15 0.50
N ASN A 82 11.44 10.21 0.88
CA ASN A 82 11.35 9.52 2.16
C ASN A 82 12.17 10.26 3.22
N VAL A 83 11.69 10.24 4.47
CA VAL A 83 12.36 10.83 5.63
C VAL A 83 12.47 9.76 6.72
N ALA A 84 13.65 9.61 7.30
CA ALA A 84 13.89 8.64 8.37
C ALA A 84 14.27 9.32 9.69
N PHE A 85 13.77 8.75 10.78
CA PHE A 85 14.06 9.13 12.15
C PHE A 85 14.62 7.92 12.87
N THR A 86 15.78 8.05 13.50
CA THR A 86 16.45 6.96 14.22
C THR A 86 16.71 7.42 15.65
N THR A 87 16.53 6.53 16.61
CA THR A 87 16.82 6.82 18.02
C THR A 87 18.31 7.06 18.23
N VAL A 88 18.67 7.80 19.28
CA VAL A 88 20.08 8.14 19.59
C VAL A 88 20.92 6.89 19.84
N ASP A 89 20.34 5.86 20.47
CA ASP A 89 20.96 4.56 20.68
C ASP A 89 21.01 3.68 19.41
N GLY A 90 20.37 4.12 18.32
CA GLY A 90 20.35 3.43 17.04
C GLY A 90 19.45 2.20 16.97
N ASN A 91 18.66 1.87 18.00
CA ASN A 91 17.91 0.61 18.06
C ASN A 91 16.57 0.64 17.32
N TYR A 92 15.97 1.81 17.13
CA TYR A 92 14.66 1.97 16.49
C TYR A 92 14.70 2.98 15.37
N ARG A 93 13.89 2.74 14.34
CA ARG A 93 13.75 3.65 13.21
C ARG A 93 12.31 3.75 12.74
N VAL A 94 11.90 4.98 12.46
CA VAL A 94 10.63 5.32 11.82
C VAL A 94 10.93 5.96 10.47
N GLU A 95 10.27 5.51 9.41
CA GLU A 95 10.42 6.10 8.08
C GLU A 95 9.07 6.59 7.55
N ARG A 96 8.99 7.86 7.18
CA ARG A 96 7.94 8.40 6.32
C ARG A 96 8.30 8.09 4.88
N ALA A 97 7.52 7.24 4.22
CA ALA A 97 7.67 6.93 2.81
C ALA A 97 6.59 7.62 1.97
N ILE A 98 6.94 8.05 0.76
CA ILE A 98 5.98 8.55 -0.23
C ILE A 98 5.85 7.55 -1.37
N SER A 99 4.61 7.20 -1.71
CA SER A 99 4.29 6.46 -2.91
C SER A 99 3.52 7.37 -3.86
N ASP A 100 4.16 7.68 -4.99
CA ASP A 100 3.54 8.41 -6.08
C ASP A 100 2.81 7.43 -6.99
N LYS A 101 1.54 7.74 -7.28
CA LYS A 101 0.76 7.10 -8.33
C LYS A 101 1.06 7.85 -9.62
N ILE A 102 1.67 7.15 -10.57
CA ILE A 102 1.92 7.65 -11.92
C ILE A 102 0.76 7.22 -12.81
N GLU A 103 0.30 8.13 -13.65
CA GLU A 103 -0.70 7.88 -14.69
C GLU A 103 -0.22 8.45 -16.03
N ALA A 104 -0.88 8.02 -17.11
CA ALA A 104 -0.60 8.46 -18.46
C ALA A 104 -1.74 9.36 -18.96
N ASN A 105 -1.40 10.52 -19.53
CA ASN A 105 -2.36 11.43 -20.16
C ASN A 105 -2.56 11.07 -21.65
N SER A 106 -3.29 11.91 -22.40
CA SER A 106 -3.61 11.70 -23.82
C SER A 106 -2.37 11.56 -24.73
N SER A 107 -1.24 12.18 -24.37
CA SER A 107 0.01 12.10 -25.16
C SER A 107 0.59 10.68 -25.19
N ILE A 108 0.08 9.75 -24.37
CA ILE A 108 0.49 8.35 -24.39
C ILE A 108 0.26 7.68 -25.74
N GLU A 109 -0.77 8.09 -26.46
CA GLU A 109 -1.08 7.52 -27.77
C GLU A 109 -0.04 7.94 -28.82
N ALA A 110 0.43 9.19 -28.78
CA ALA A 110 1.53 9.65 -29.63
C ALA A 110 2.82 8.88 -29.31
N ALA A 111 3.12 8.69 -28.02
CA ALA A 111 4.27 7.89 -27.59
C ALA A 111 4.17 6.44 -28.10
N ARG A 112 3.00 5.80 -27.96
CA ARG A 112 2.74 4.43 -28.41
C ARG A 112 3.02 4.27 -29.92
N GLN A 113 2.49 5.17 -30.74
CA GLN A 113 2.68 5.12 -32.19
C GLN A 113 4.14 5.37 -32.61
N LEU A 114 4.85 6.27 -31.94
CA LEU A 114 6.29 6.49 -32.18
C LEU A 114 7.12 5.25 -31.80
N PHE A 115 6.77 4.59 -30.70
CA PHE A 115 7.39 3.33 -30.29
C PHE A 115 7.08 2.19 -31.27
N GLU A 116 5.88 2.15 -31.84
CA GLU A 116 5.49 1.20 -32.89
C GLU A 116 6.30 1.40 -34.17
N GLN A 117 6.51 2.65 -34.59
CA GLN A 117 7.42 2.97 -35.71
C GLN A 117 8.85 2.49 -35.44
N TYR A 118 9.36 2.69 -34.21
CA TYR A 118 10.67 2.19 -33.82
C TYR A 118 10.72 0.65 -33.77
N ALA A 119 9.65 -0.02 -33.34
CA ALA A 119 9.55 -1.48 -33.32
C ALA A 119 9.66 -2.09 -34.71
N LEU A 120 9.07 -1.46 -35.74
CA LEU A 120 9.20 -1.89 -37.14
C LEU A 120 10.63 -1.77 -37.67
N VAL A 121 11.41 -0.78 -37.20
CA VAL A 121 12.83 -0.67 -37.52
C VAL A 121 13.63 -1.78 -36.83
N LEU A 122 13.32 -2.07 -35.57
CA LEU A 122 13.97 -3.15 -34.81
C LEU A 122 13.68 -4.54 -35.38
N GLU A 123 12.46 -4.81 -35.81
CA GLU A 123 12.09 -6.09 -36.43
C GLU A 123 13.00 -6.43 -37.61
N LYS A 124 13.30 -5.43 -38.45
CA LYS A 124 14.21 -5.58 -39.60
C LYS A 124 15.68 -5.77 -39.21
N GLN A 125 16.09 -5.27 -38.04
CA GLN A 125 17.51 -5.22 -37.62
C GLN A 125 17.89 -6.27 -36.58
N SER A 126 16.93 -6.75 -35.80
CA SER A 126 17.17 -7.50 -34.56
C SER A 126 16.16 -8.62 -34.30
N GLY A 127 15.17 -8.82 -35.20
CA GLY A 127 14.18 -9.89 -35.09
C GLY A 127 12.95 -9.53 -34.27
N GLU A 128 12.03 -10.50 -34.16
CA GLU A 128 10.67 -10.32 -33.61
C GLU A 128 10.64 -10.08 -32.09
N ASP A 129 11.60 -10.62 -31.35
CA ASP A 129 11.67 -10.51 -29.87
C ASP A 129 11.75 -9.05 -29.40
N ALA A 130 12.47 -8.19 -30.14
CA ALA A 130 12.63 -6.79 -29.79
C ALA A 130 11.34 -5.97 -29.99
N LYS A 131 10.51 -6.38 -30.96
CA LYS A 131 9.18 -5.80 -31.22
C LYS A 131 8.19 -6.20 -30.12
N GLU A 132 8.20 -7.47 -29.71
CA GLU A 132 7.33 -7.96 -28.64
C GLU A 132 7.63 -7.26 -27.30
N PHE A 133 8.90 -6.93 -27.03
CA PHE A 133 9.27 -6.13 -25.86
C PHE A 133 8.61 -4.74 -25.85
N ILE A 134 8.55 -4.06 -27.01
CA ILE A 134 7.89 -2.75 -27.12
C ILE A 134 6.37 -2.91 -26.95
N HIS A 135 5.76 -3.87 -27.64
CA HIS A 135 4.31 -4.09 -27.57
C HIS A 135 3.84 -4.46 -26.16
N SER A 136 4.56 -5.38 -25.51
CA SER A 136 4.25 -5.82 -24.15
C SER A 136 4.35 -4.68 -23.12
N SER A 137 5.15 -3.63 -23.41
CA SER A 137 5.30 -2.46 -22.56
C SER A 137 4.07 -1.54 -22.56
N PHE A 138 3.29 -1.54 -23.65
CA PHE A 138 2.03 -0.76 -23.78
C PHE A 138 0.77 -1.58 -23.45
N ARG A 139 0.91 -2.81 -22.96
CA ARG A 139 -0.23 -3.66 -22.58
C ARG A 139 -1.01 -3.04 -21.42
N LEU A 140 -2.33 -3.00 -21.58
CA LEU A 140 -3.27 -2.55 -20.55
C LEU A 140 -3.55 -3.63 -19.51
N ASN A 141 -3.82 -3.20 -18.28
CA ASN A 141 -4.41 -4.00 -17.22
C ASN A 141 -5.64 -3.27 -16.69
N LYS A 142 -6.83 -3.88 -16.81
CA LYS A 142 -8.12 -3.26 -16.43
C LYS A 142 -8.22 -1.82 -16.96
N ASP A 143 -8.00 -1.69 -18.26
CA ASP A 143 -8.08 -0.43 -19.04
C ASP A 143 -7.04 0.65 -18.71
N GLN A 144 -6.04 0.34 -17.87
CA GLN A 144 -4.96 1.28 -17.54
C GLN A 144 -3.60 0.75 -18.01
N TYR A 145 -2.73 1.65 -18.47
CA TYR A 145 -1.35 1.31 -18.77
C TYR A 145 -0.62 0.89 -17.50
N VAL A 146 0.17 -0.19 -17.59
CA VAL A 146 1.04 -0.62 -16.49
C VAL A 146 2.26 0.29 -16.44
N THR A 147 2.22 1.31 -15.58
CA THR A 147 3.22 2.37 -15.53
C THR A 147 4.65 1.89 -15.29
N SER A 148 4.85 0.80 -14.52
CA SER A 148 6.16 0.21 -14.33
C SER A 148 6.79 -0.27 -15.64
N ARG A 149 5.99 -0.75 -16.60
CA ARG A 149 6.49 -1.16 -17.92
C ARG A 149 6.89 0.04 -18.78
N LEU A 150 6.10 1.10 -18.75
CA LEU A 150 6.40 2.35 -19.44
C LEU A 150 7.68 3.01 -18.88
N VAL A 151 7.83 3.03 -17.56
CA VAL A 151 9.06 3.50 -16.90
C VAL A 151 10.26 2.63 -17.26
N ASN A 152 10.09 1.31 -17.37
CA ASN A 152 11.16 0.42 -17.84
C ASN A 152 11.63 0.77 -19.26
N LEU A 153 10.73 1.18 -20.15
CA LEU A 153 11.12 1.71 -21.48
C LEU A 153 11.93 2.99 -21.33
N LEU A 154 11.51 3.94 -20.50
CA LEU A 154 12.23 5.20 -20.28
C LEU A 154 13.63 5.00 -19.70
N ASN A 155 13.83 3.98 -18.89
CA ASN A 155 15.11 3.71 -18.25
C ASN A 155 16.16 3.10 -19.21
N LYS A 156 15.77 2.72 -20.44
CA LYS A 156 16.74 2.27 -21.44
C LYS A 156 17.49 3.46 -22.06
N ASN A 157 18.77 3.26 -22.32
CA ASN A 157 19.65 4.25 -22.95
C ASN A 157 19.98 3.80 -24.38
N LEU A 158 19.09 4.13 -25.32
CA LEU A 158 19.25 3.82 -26.73
C LEU A 158 19.40 5.12 -27.54
N ASN A 159 20.28 5.08 -28.55
CA ASN A 159 20.66 6.28 -29.30
C ASN A 159 19.83 6.56 -30.55
N HIS A 160 18.96 5.63 -30.95
CA HIS A 160 18.19 5.74 -32.19
C HIS A 160 17.28 7.00 -32.19
N PRO A 161 17.24 7.80 -33.27
CA PRO A 161 16.45 9.02 -33.32
C PRO A 161 14.96 8.81 -33.01
N LEU A 162 14.32 7.80 -33.61
CA LEU A 162 12.91 7.47 -33.32
C LEU A 162 12.69 7.10 -31.86
N TYR A 163 13.62 6.36 -31.25
CA TYR A 163 13.50 5.98 -29.84
C TYR A 163 13.61 7.22 -28.93
N LYS A 164 14.53 8.14 -29.22
CA LYS A 164 14.64 9.41 -28.47
C LYS A 164 13.35 10.22 -28.57
N GLN A 165 12.78 10.34 -29.77
CA GLN A 165 11.52 11.03 -29.98
C GLN A 165 10.36 10.36 -29.22
N ALA A 166 10.24 9.03 -29.31
CA ALA A 166 9.24 8.25 -28.59
C ALA A 166 9.40 8.36 -27.07
N LYS A 167 10.65 8.36 -26.58
CA LYS A 167 11.01 8.54 -25.17
C LYS A 167 10.57 9.91 -24.67
N THR A 168 10.81 10.98 -25.43
CA THR A 168 10.35 12.34 -25.09
C THR A 168 8.83 12.38 -24.99
N ALA A 169 8.12 11.87 -26.00
CA ALA A 169 6.64 11.83 -25.98
C ALA A 169 6.12 11.02 -24.78
N LEU A 170 6.78 9.92 -24.41
CA LEU A 170 6.41 9.12 -23.24
C LEU A 170 6.68 9.87 -21.92
N GLN A 171 7.75 10.66 -21.83
CA GLN A 171 8.01 11.50 -20.65
C GLN A 171 6.93 12.57 -20.47
N GLU A 172 6.47 13.18 -21.55
CA GLU A 172 5.37 14.16 -21.54
C GLU A 172 4.02 13.51 -21.23
N ALA A 173 3.87 12.22 -21.57
CA ALA A 173 2.65 11.47 -21.30
C ALA A 173 2.50 11.09 -19.82
N LEU A 174 3.60 10.88 -19.09
CA LEU A 174 3.57 10.38 -17.72
C LEU A 174 3.59 11.53 -16.70
N PHE A 175 2.70 11.45 -15.71
CA PHE A 175 2.62 12.43 -14.63
C PHE A 175 2.23 11.78 -13.31
N VAL A 176 2.57 12.43 -12.20
CA VAL A 176 2.13 12.00 -10.85
C VAL A 176 0.68 12.46 -10.65
N SER A 177 -0.26 11.52 -10.61
CA SER A 177 -1.69 11.82 -10.40
C SER A 177 -2.03 12.02 -8.92
N SER A 178 -1.34 11.31 -8.03
CA SER A 178 -1.50 11.46 -6.58
C SER A 178 -0.25 10.97 -5.84
N SER A 179 -0.05 11.47 -4.62
CA SER A 179 0.99 10.97 -3.71
C SER A 179 0.32 10.52 -2.42
N LYS A 180 0.69 9.34 -1.91
CA LYS A 180 0.27 8.85 -0.60
C LYS A 180 1.47 8.71 0.32
N ALA A 181 1.36 9.28 1.52
CA ALA A 181 2.34 9.13 2.57
C ALA A 181 2.02 7.91 3.44
N TYR A 182 3.06 7.18 3.82
CA TYR A 182 3.00 6.01 4.70
C TYR A 182 4.08 6.14 5.76
N VAL A 183 3.87 5.48 6.91
CA VAL A 183 4.91 5.34 7.93
C VAL A 183 5.26 3.87 8.10
N ARG A 184 6.56 3.59 8.21
CA ARG A 184 7.13 2.27 8.43
C ARG A 184 7.96 2.28 9.71
N PHE A 185 7.93 1.17 10.43
CA PHE A 185 8.62 0.99 11.70
C PHE A 185 9.64 -0.12 11.57
N TYR A 186 10.80 0.07 12.19
CA TYR A 186 11.92 -0.85 12.13
C TYR A 186 12.59 -0.99 13.49
N ILE A 187 13.08 -2.20 13.75
CA ILE A 187 13.92 -2.55 14.89
C ILE A 187 15.28 -2.97 14.34
N ARG A 188 16.36 -2.53 14.97
CA ARG A 188 17.72 -2.92 14.60
C ARG A 188 18.02 -4.31 15.15
N ASN A 189 18.56 -5.17 14.31
CA ASN A 189 19.08 -6.47 14.71
C ASN A 189 20.46 -6.29 15.34
N THR A 190 20.62 -6.72 16.58
CA THR A 190 21.87 -6.55 17.34
C THR A 190 23.02 -7.44 16.84
N LYS A 191 22.73 -8.46 16.02
CA LYS A 191 23.73 -9.41 15.53
C LYS A 191 24.44 -8.95 14.27
N ASP A 192 23.74 -8.27 13.37
CA ASP A 192 24.23 -7.91 12.03
C ASP A 192 23.96 -6.45 11.65
N ASP A 193 23.49 -5.64 12.61
CA ASP A 193 23.18 -4.23 12.46
C ASP A 193 22.09 -3.90 11.41
N SER A 194 21.40 -4.91 10.87
CA SER A 194 20.36 -4.74 9.86
C SER A 194 19.04 -4.23 10.45
N TRP A 195 18.21 -3.61 9.61
CA TRP A 195 16.87 -3.17 10.00
C TRP A 195 15.82 -4.26 9.68
N THR A 196 15.13 -4.73 10.71
CA THR A 196 13.97 -5.61 10.55
C THR A 196 12.70 -4.78 10.60
N ALA A 197 11.83 -4.93 9.60
CA ALA A 197 10.55 -4.23 9.56
C ALA A 197 9.59 -4.80 10.62
N MET A 198 8.89 -3.91 11.32
CA MET A 198 7.80 -4.24 12.23
C MET A 198 6.49 -3.76 11.59
N PRO A 199 5.86 -4.58 10.73
CA PRO A 199 4.64 -4.18 10.04
C PRO A 199 3.44 -4.16 11.00
N LEU A 200 2.52 -3.22 10.76
CA LEU A 200 1.21 -3.19 11.44
C LEU A 200 0.07 -3.68 10.53
N GLN A 201 0.41 -4.13 9.32
CA GLN A 201 -0.55 -4.74 8.40
C GLN A 201 -0.80 -6.18 8.84
N PHE A 202 -2.04 -6.52 9.19
CA PHE A 202 -2.40 -7.82 9.78
C PHE A 202 -1.87 -9.02 8.98
N SER A 203 -2.00 -8.98 7.65
CA SER A 203 -1.51 -10.06 6.76
C SER A 203 0.02 -10.21 6.68
N SER A 204 0.77 -9.25 7.22
CA SER A 204 2.23 -9.23 7.22
C SER A 204 2.84 -9.54 8.59
N ILE A 205 2.02 -9.75 9.62
CA ILE A 205 2.47 -10.09 10.98
C ILE A 205 2.58 -11.61 11.10
N ALA A 206 3.70 -12.10 11.62
CA ALA A 206 3.89 -13.53 11.89
C ALA A 206 2.99 -13.98 13.04
N MET A 207 2.43 -15.19 12.94
CA MET A 207 1.70 -15.79 14.05
C MET A 207 2.66 -16.04 15.22
N ALA A 208 2.24 -15.67 16.42
CA ALA A 208 2.95 -15.94 17.66
C ALA A 208 1.98 -16.61 18.63
N GLU A 209 2.48 -17.60 19.38
CA GLU A 209 1.73 -18.16 20.49
C GLU A 209 1.58 -17.09 21.58
N PRO A 210 0.40 -16.96 22.21
CA PRO A 210 0.25 -16.07 23.35
C PRO A 210 1.25 -16.48 24.42
N SER A 211 2.09 -15.54 24.85
CA SER A 211 3.02 -15.78 25.94
C SER A 211 2.22 -16.11 27.19
N SER A 212 2.50 -17.27 27.79
CA SER A 212 1.93 -17.64 29.09
C SER A 212 2.51 -16.69 30.14
N GLU A 213 1.81 -15.59 30.42
CA GLU A 213 2.08 -14.81 31.62
C GLU A 213 1.77 -15.72 32.82
N LYS A 214 2.83 -16.27 33.42
CA LYS A 214 2.78 -16.86 34.76
C LYS A 214 2.25 -15.78 35.70
N SER A 215 1.10 -16.05 36.30
CA SER A 215 0.63 -15.43 37.53
C SER A 215 1.67 -15.66 38.63
N ALA A 216 2.62 -14.74 38.78
CA ALA A 216 3.43 -14.60 39.98
C ALA A 216 2.72 -13.59 40.88
N ASN A 217 1.70 -14.05 41.60
CA ASN A 217 1.16 -13.36 42.77
C ASN A 217 0.35 -14.37 43.58
N GLU A 218 1.04 -15.14 44.41
CA GLU A 218 0.55 -15.81 45.62
C GLU A 218 1.74 -16.55 46.23
N GLU A 219 2.52 -15.83 47.03
CA GLU A 219 3.34 -16.37 48.13
C GLU A 219 3.90 -15.16 48.90
N ASP A 220 3.11 -14.68 49.85
CA ASP A 220 3.54 -13.98 51.07
C ASP A 220 2.36 -14.09 52.06
N GLU A 221 2.24 -15.28 52.68
CA GLU A 221 1.62 -15.47 54.00
C GLU A 221 2.73 -15.67 55.03
#